data_AF-A0A024Q601-F1
#
_entry.id   AF-A0A024Q601-F1
#
_cell.length_a   1.000
_cell.length_b   1.000
_cell.length_c   1.000
_cell.angle_alpha   90.00
_cell.angle_beta   90.00
_cell.angle_gamma   90.00
#
_symmetry.space_group_name_H-M   'P 1'
#
loop_
_entity.id
_entity.type
_entity.pdbx_description
1 polymer ?
#
loop_
_entity_poly.entity_id
_entity_poly.type
_entity_poly.pdbx_seq_one_letter_code
_entity_poly.pdbx_strand_id
1 'polypeptide(L)'
;MNEFVFLFICIAAFAVQYFLSTRSSAYWGAIIPVIFVSGLTWMFASNRIESTTAYIIILIVGIILLTEEWHRGRKSLQRNRKKELDKMKTYDLK
;
A
#
# COMPACT_ATOMS: atom_id res chain seq x y z
N MET A 1 -7.47 2.33 27.87
CA MET A 1 -6.25 2.08 27.09
C MET A 1 -5.61 3.45 26.88
N ASN A 2 -4.42 3.70 27.42
CA ASN A 2 -3.86 5.07 27.47
C ASN A 2 -3.67 5.62 26.06
N GLU A 3 -4.20 6.80 25.77
CA GLU A 3 -4.13 7.47 24.45
C GLU A 3 -2.67 7.60 23.96
N PHE A 4 -1.74 7.73 24.90
CA PHE A 4 -0.30 7.73 24.66
C PHE A 4 0.24 6.39 24.11
N VAL A 5 -0.29 5.26 24.57
CA VAL A 5 0.10 3.93 24.05
C VAL A 5 -0.35 3.77 22.60
N PHE A 6 -1.53 4.29 22.27
CA PHE A 6 -2.05 4.29 20.90
C PHE A 6 -1.19 5.16 19.98
N LEU A 7 -0.80 6.35 20.44
CA LEU A 7 0.08 7.27 19.71
C LEU A 7 1.46 6.65 19.43
N PHE A 8 2.07 5.98 20.41
CA PHE A 8 3.35 5.30 20.25
C PHE A 8 3.28 4.14 19.25
N ILE A 9 2.18 3.38 19.25
CA ILE A 9 1.95 2.31 18.28
C ILE A 9 1.80 2.87 16.86
N CYS A 10 1.06 3.98 16.69
CA CYS A 10 0.94 4.65 15.40
C CYS A 10 2.28 5.16 14.88
N ILE A 11 3.10 5.79 15.72
CA ILE A 11 4.42 6.31 15.34
C ILE A 11 5.37 5.16 14.96
N ALA A 12 5.38 4.08 15.74
CA ALA A 12 6.18 2.89 15.44
C ALA A 12 5.74 2.23 14.12
N ALA A 13 4.43 2.14 13.87
CA ALA A 13 3.89 1.65 12.62
C ALA A 13 4.28 2.53 11.42
N PHE A 14 4.23 3.85 11.56
CA PHE A 14 4.67 4.81 10.52
C PHE A 14 6.17 4.74 10.25
N ALA A 15 7.00 4.60 11.29
CA ALA A 15 8.45 4.46 11.16
C ALA A 15 8.84 3.16 10.44
N VAL A 16 8.18 2.05 10.82
CA VAL A 16 8.35 0.75 10.14
C VAL A 16 7.86 0.85 8.70
N GLN A 17 6.71 1.49 8.45
CA GLN A 17 6.20 1.71 7.09
C GLN A 17 7.15 2.54 6.22
N TYR A 18 7.74 3.61 6.74
CA TYR A 18 8.68 4.46 6.00
C TYR A 18 10.00 3.76 5.71
N PHE A 19 10.57 3.10 6.72
CA PHE A 19 11.84 2.37 6.63
C PHE A 19 11.80 1.26 5.58
N LEU A 20 10.63 0.66 5.47
CA LEU A 20 10.48 -0.56 4.72
C LEU A 20 10.17 -0.08 3.25
N SER A 21 9.44 1.04 3.02
CA SER A 21 9.15 1.71 1.71
C SER A 21 10.36 2.03 0.84
N THR A 22 11.52 2.16 1.45
CA THR A 22 12.78 2.44 0.76
C THR A 22 13.42 1.21 0.12
N ARG A 23 12.87 -0.01 0.29
CA ARG A 23 13.45 -1.24 -0.32
C ARG A 23 12.61 -1.86 -1.45
N SER A 24 13.30 -2.28 -2.50
CA SER A 24 12.88 -2.77 -3.82
C SER A 24 11.87 -3.94 -3.93
N SER A 25 11.24 -4.39 -2.84
CA SER A 25 10.44 -5.62 -2.83
C SER A 25 8.94 -5.37 -3.10
N ALA A 26 8.27 -6.32 -3.77
CA ALA A 26 6.82 -6.28 -4.03
C ALA A 26 5.97 -6.18 -2.76
N TYR A 27 6.51 -6.58 -1.60
CA TYR A 27 5.82 -6.54 -0.32
C TYR A 27 5.44 -5.13 0.15
N TRP A 28 6.00 -4.08 -0.46
CA TRP A 28 5.60 -2.68 -0.24
C TRP A 28 4.19 -2.32 -0.67
N GLY A 29 3.73 -2.93 -1.76
CA GLY A 29 2.37 -2.67 -2.23
C GLY A 29 1.31 -3.18 -1.27
N ALA A 30 1.61 -4.25 -0.53
CA ALA A 30 0.68 -4.88 0.40
C ALA A 30 0.45 -4.07 1.68
N ILE A 31 1.32 -3.10 2.00
CA ILE A 31 1.17 -2.28 3.20
C ILE A 31 0.00 -1.30 3.09
N ILE A 32 -0.29 -0.78 1.89
CA ILE A 32 -1.38 0.17 1.66
C ILE A 32 -2.75 -0.52 1.86
N PRO A 33 -3.02 -1.72 1.32
CA PRO A 33 -4.20 -2.52 1.66
C PRO A 33 -4.33 -2.79 3.17
N VAL A 34 -3.24 -3.11 3.86
CA VAL A 34 -3.27 -3.40 5.31
C VAL A 34 -3.66 -2.16 6.12
N ILE A 35 -3.08 -1.00 5.80
CA ILE A 35 -3.43 0.27 6.43
C ILE A 35 -4.89 0.63 6.14
N PHE A 36 -5.32 0.51 4.90
CA PHE A 36 -6.71 0.75 4.50
C PHE A 36 -7.69 -0.11 5.31
N VAL A 37 -7.45 -1.42 5.41
CA VAL A 37 -8.29 -2.34 6.19
C VAL A 37 -8.29 -1.99 7.68
N SER A 38 -7.12 -1.67 8.26
CA SER A 38 -7.04 -1.27 9.67
C SER A 38 -7.82 0.02 9.97
N GLY A 39 -7.72 1.02 9.09
CA GLY A 39 -8.43 2.29 9.21
C GLY A 39 -9.94 2.12 9.05
N LEU A 40 -10.37 1.31 8.07
CA LEU A 40 -11.78 1.00 7.86
C LEU A 40 -12.37 0.26 9.06
N THR A 41 -11.62 -0.71 9.61
CA THR A 41 -12.04 -1.51 10.76
C THR A 41 -12.11 -0.68 12.04
N TRP A 42 -11.17 0.25 12.24
CA TRP A 42 -11.24 1.23 13.32
C TRP A 42 -12.47 2.14 13.21
N MET A 43 -12.77 2.61 12.00
CA MET A 43 -13.92 3.47 11.74
C MET A 43 -15.25 2.74 11.99
N PHE A 44 -15.32 1.46 11.65
CA PHE A 44 -16.43 0.57 12.00
C PHE A 44 -16.52 0.36 13.52
N ALA A 45 -15.42 0.03 14.20
CA ALA A 45 -15.38 -0.17 15.65
C ALA A 45 -15.71 1.09 16.46
N SER A 46 -15.47 2.28 15.89
CA SER A 46 -15.81 3.57 16.49
C SER A 46 -17.27 4.00 16.25
N ASN A 47 -18.12 3.11 15.71
CA ASN A 47 -19.50 3.40 15.30
C ASN A 47 -19.64 4.58 14.32
N ARG A 48 -18.56 4.93 13.58
CA ARG A 48 -18.65 5.95 12.52
C ARG A 48 -19.28 5.40 11.24
N ILE A 49 -19.34 4.07 11.11
CA ILE A 49 -20.04 3.37 10.03
C ILE A 49 -21.11 2.51 10.71
N GLU A 50 -22.35 3.00 10.70
CA GLU A 50 -23.46 2.30 11.36
C GLU A 50 -23.92 1.06 10.58
N SER A 51 -23.72 1.05 9.26
CA SER A 51 -24.13 -0.06 8.40
C SER A 51 -23.00 -1.05 8.13
N THR A 52 -23.16 -2.28 8.62
CA THR A 52 -22.25 -3.40 8.34
C THR A 52 -22.16 -3.68 6.84
N THR A 53 -23.27 -3.52 6.11
CA THR A 53 -23.30 -3.70 4.66
C THR A 53 -22.46 -2.64 3.95
N ALA A 54 -22.52 -1.39 4.39
CA ALA A 54 -21.70 -0.32 3.82
C ALA A 54 -20.20 -0.56 4.07
N TYR A 55 -19.83 -1.03 5.27
CA TYR A 55 -18.46 -1.42 5.60
C TYR A 55 -17.93 -2.49 4.64
N ILE A 56 -18.68 -3.58 4.44
CA ILE A 56 -18.28 -4.70 3.57
C ILE A 56 -18.09 -4.23 2.12
N ILE A 57 -19.03 -3.43 1.60
CA ILE A 57 -18.96 -2.91 0.22
C ILE A 57 -17.71 -2.04 0.04
N ILE A 58 -17.46 -1.09 0.95
CA ILE A 58 -16.30 -0.20 0.87
C ILE A 58 -14.99 -0.97 0.99
N LEU A 59 -14.95 -2.00 1.84
CA LEU A 59 -13.77 -2.85 2.01
C LEU A 59 -13.44 -3.61 0.72
N ILE A 60 -14.42 -4.25 0.10
CA ILE A 60 -14.24 -5.01 -1.14
C ILE A 60 -13.80 -4.08 -2.28
N VAL A 61 -14.52 -2.97 -2.48
CA VAL A 61 -14.21 -2.01 -3.55
C VAL A 61 -12.83 -1.40 -3.35
N GLY A 62 -12.48 -1.00 -2.12
CA GLY A 62 -11.18 -0.42 -1.81
C GLY A 62 -10.03 -1.37 -2.09
N ILE A 63 -10.13 -2.64 -1.67
CA ILE A 63 -9.08 -3.65 -1.92
C ILE A 63 -8.87 -3.89 -3.42
N ILE A 64 -9.95 -3.98 -4.21
CA ILE A 64 -9.86 -4.17 -5.66
C ILE A 64 -9.10 -3.01 -6.30
N LEU A 65 -9.49 -1.77 -6.00
CA LEU A 65 -8.84 -0.57 -6.55
C LEU A 65 -7.35 -0.48 -6.16
N LEU A 66 -7.05 -0.71 -4.88
CA LEU A 66 -5.68 -0.70 -4.36
C LEU A 66 -4.79 -1.74 -5.05
N THR A 67 -5.33 -2.93 -5.32
CA THR A 67 -4.60 -4.01 -5.99
C THR A 67 -4.35 -3.66 -7.46
N GLU A 68 -5.34 -3.11 -8.16
CA GLU A 68 -5.23 -2.66 -9.55
C GLU A 68 -4.19 -1.54 -9.72
N GLU A 69 -4.23 -0.51 -8.87
CA GLU A 69 -3.26 0.59 -8.90
C GLU A 69 -1.84 0.09 -8.66
N TRP A 70 -1.66 -0.81 -7.68
CA TRP A 70 -0.37 -1.40 -7.41
C TRP A 70 0.15 -2.20 -8.60
N HIS A 71 -0.69 -3.04 -9.21
CA HIS A 71 -0.32 -3.82 -10.39
C HIS A 71 0.10 -2.91 -11.56
N ARG A 72 -0.66 -1.84 -11.80
CA ARG A 72 -0.37 -0.86 -12.84
C ARG A 72 0.94 -0.10 -12.60
N GLY A 73 1.20 0.31 -11.35
CA GLY A 73 2.45 0.95 -10.95
C GLY A 73 3.67 0.05 -11.17
N ARG A 74 3.56 -1.23 -10.81
CA ARG A 74 4.62 -2.24 -11.05
C ARG A 74 4.90 -2.46 -12.53
N LYS A 75 3.85 -2.55 -13.35
CA LYS A 75 3.98 -2.72 -14.81
C LYS A 75 4.70 -1.53 -15.46
N SER A 76 4.43 -0.31 -14.99
CA SER A 76 5.13 0.90 -15.43
C SER A 76 6.63 0.86 -15.08
N LEU A 77 6.96 0.51 -13.83
CA LEU A 77 8.34 0.41 -13.37
C LEU A 77 9.15 -0.63 -14.17
N GLN A 78 8.55 -1.79 -14.42
CA GLN A 78 9.18 -2.84 -15.23
C GLN A 78 9.41 -2.39 -16.68
N ARG A 79 8.47 -1.63 -17.25
CA ARG A 79 8.59 -1.09 -18.61
C ARG A 79 9.73 -0.08 -18.70
N ASN A 80 9.90 0.78 -17.70
CA ASN A 80 11.00 1.75 -17.65
C ASN A 80 12.35 1.06 -17.50
N ARG A 81 12.49 0.06 -16.62
CA ARG A 81 13.73 -0.73 -16.52
C ARG A 81 14.07 -1.46 -17.82
N LYS A 82 13.07 -2.01 -18.52
CA LYS A 82 13.29 -2.64 -19.84
C LYS A 82 13.81 -1.65 -20.87
N LYS A 83 13.28 -0.42 -20.90
CA LYS A 83 13.75 0.63 -21.81
C LYS A 83 15.20 1.04 -21.51
N GLU A 84 15.55 1.20 -20.24
CA GLU A 84 16.94 1.51 -19.84
C GLU A 84 17.90 0.37 -20.23
N LEU A 85 17.52 -0.88 -20.00
CA LEU A 85 18.30 -2.05 -20.42
C LEU A 85 18.50 -2.13 -21.94
N ASP A 86 17.46 -1.83 -22.72
CA ASP A 86 17.53 -1.87 -24.19
C ASP A 86 18.42 -0.75 -24.76
N LYS A 87 18.38 0.42 -24.10
CA LYS A 87 19.27 1.55 -24.39
C LYS A 87 20.73 1.19 -24.09
N MET A 88 21.00 0.52 -22.96
CA MET A 88 22.35 0.05 -22.63
C MET A 88 22.86 -0.98 -23.65
N LYS A 89 22.04 -1.95 -24.05
CA LYS A 89 22.41 -2.95 -25.07
C LYS A 89 22.76 -2.35 -26.44
N THR A 90 22.09 -1.27 -26.83
CA THR A 90 22.36 -0.60 -28.12
C THR A 90 23.68 0.18 -28.12
N TYR A 91 24.16 0.65 -26.95
CA TYR A 91 25.49 1.23 -26.83
C TYR A 91 26.60 0.18 -26.70
N ASP A 92 26.28 -1.00 -26.15
CA ASP A 92 27.26 -2.08 -25.93
C ASP A 92 27.55 -2.90 -27.22
N LEU A 93 26.61 -2.90 -28.16
CA LEU A 93 26.73 -3.59 -29.46
C LEU A 93 27.44 -2.75 -30.55
N LYS A 94 27.94 -1.55 -30.20
CA LYS A 94 28.56 -0.61 -31.13
C LYS A 94 30.01 -0.36 -30.75
#